data_AF-A0A1Y2AJ73-F1
#
_entry.id   AF-A0A1Y2AJ73-F1
#
_cell.length_a   1.000
_cell.length_b   1.000
_cell.length_c   1.000
_cell.angle_alpha   90.00
_cell.angle_beta   90.00
_cell.angle_gamma   90.00
#
_symmetry.space_group_name_H-M   'P 1'
#
loop_
_entity.id
_entity.type
_entity.pdbx_description
1 polymer ?
#
loop_
_entity_poly.entity_id
_entity_poly.type
_entity_poly.pdbx_seq_one_letter_code
_entity_poly.pdbx_strand_id
1 'polypeptide(L)'
;MSNTGLEPTAPTSSSLERWDDRYDDPEAKIVLISSDHAGFRLSAWYLAKESKLVSDLVAPSGIDKDAAHSPIQLDAPSYVVRAFADLVTSSHPLQLLEFTKRDYVSLFHICDLMQSPSLAMKIRESLIQRSLNHPWEIFELASQRNDVDLAREAIRNMGNEVHSPAIRLPHFKDGDLDGVSVRFVLGLVRARLGLPVEMQHTRHPHTTEWACTVRDWIDTAEAFEA
;
A
#
# COMPACT_ATOMS: atom_id res chain seq x y z
N MET A 1 50.60 19.14 34.03
CA MET A 1 49.82 19.25 32.79
C MET A 1 48.65 18.30 32.94
N SER A 2 47.50 18.82 33.37
CA SER A 2 46.33 18.01 33.73
C SER A 2 45.50 17.74 32.49
N ASN A 3 45.26 16.46 32.21
CA ASN A 3 44.51 15.98 31.05
C ASN A 3 43.02 16.00 31.39
N THR A 4 42.27 16.92 30.80
CA THR A 4 40.82 17.07 30.98
C THR A 4 40.10 15.98 30.20
N GLY A 5 39.53 15.00 30.90
CA GLY A 5 38.65 13.99 30.34
C GLY A 5 37.34 14.61 29.88
N LEU A 6 37.08 14.58 28.57
CA LEU A 6 35.77 14.81 28.01
C LEU A 6 34.95 13.52 28.17
N GLU A 7 34.09 13.52 29.17
CA GLU A 7 33.09 12.49 29.39
C GLU A 7 31.98 12.64 28.31
N PRO A 8 31.64 11.58 27.55
CA PRO A 8 30.60 11.66 26.55
C PRO A 8 29.23 11.70 27.23
N THR A 9 28.63 12.89 27.32
CA THR A 9 27.22 13.07 27.65
C THR A 9 26.36 12.28 26.68
N ALA A 10 25.79 11.17 27.15
CA ALA A 10 24.75 10.45 26.43
C ALA A 10 23.55 11.40 26.21
N PRO A 11 22.98 11.48 24.99
CA PRO A 11 21.79 12.26 24.77
C PRO A 11 20.62 11.57 25.49
N THR A 12 20.23 12.12 26.64
CA THR A 12 18.96 11.81 27.30
C THR A 12 17.84 12.40 26.43
N SER A 13 17.47 11.68 25.37
CA SER A 13 16.36 12.04 24.48
C SER A 13 15.04 11.73 25.19
N SER A 14 14.68 12.55 26.17
CA SER A 14 13.31 12.64 26.67
C SER A 14 12.48 13.51 25.72
N SER A 15 12.47 13.16 24.43
CA SER A 15 11.47 13.69 23.49
C SER A 15 10.11 13.29 24.05
N LEU A 16 9.29 14.28 24.43
CA LEU A 16 7.96 14.08 24.99
C LEU A 16 7.15 13.16 24.08
N GLU A 17 7.04 11.89 24.46
CA GLU A 17 6.13 10.94 23.84
C GLU A 17 4.72 11.50 24.01
N ARG A 18 4.09 11.86 22.89
CA ARG A 18 2.70 12.29 22.88
C ARG A 18 1.85 11.04 22.69
N TRP A 19 1.04 10.68 23.69
CA TRP A 19 0.09 9.58 23.54
C TRP A 19 -1.06 9.96 22.61
N ASP A 20 -1.48 8.99 21.81
CA ASP A 20 -2.66 9.10 20.96
C ASP A 20 -3.93 9.22 21.81
N ASP A 21 -4.84 10.11 21.44
CA ASP A 21 -6.07 10.39 22.21
C ASP A 21 -7.10 9.25 22.17
N ARG A 22 -7.04 8.40 21.14
CA ARG A 22 -7.93 7.24 20.97
C ARG A 22 -7.28 5.95 21.45
N TYR A 23 -5.96 5.85 21.33
CA TYR A 23 -5.18 4.64 21.60
C TYR A 23 -4.15 4.87 22.72
N ASP A 24 -4.64 5.13 23.94
CA ASP A 24 -3.84 5.26 25.17
C ASP A 24 -4.43 4.39 26.31
N ASP A 25 -4.59 3.08 26.07
CA ASP A 25 -5.01 2.17 27.13
C ASP A 25 -3.84 1.93 28.12
N PRO A 26 -3.93 2.35 29.39
CA PRO A 26 -2.86 2.19 30.37
C PRO A 26 -2.56 0.73 30.71
N GLU A 27 -3.49 -0.20 30.44
CA GLU A 27 -3.30 -1.65 30.65
C GLU A 27 -2.73 -2.36 29.41
N ALA A 28 -2.56 -1.64 28.30
CA ALA A 28 -1.98 -2.20 27.09
C ALA A 28 -0.55 -2.68 27.32
N LYS A 29 -0.25 -3.86 26.78
CA LYS A 29 1.10 -4.45 26.85
C LYS A 29 1.95 -4.13 25.63
N ILE A 30 1.33 -3.71 24.53
CA ILE A 30 2.02 -3.39 23.28
C ILE A 30 1.97 -1.90 23.05
N VAL A 31 3.13 -1.31 22.81
CA VAL A 31 3.29 0.10 22.46
C VAL A 31 3.84 0.19 21.04
N LEU A 32 3.15 0.90 20.17
CA LEU A 32 3.67 1.30 18.85
C LEU A 32 4.12 2.76 18.94
N ILE A 33 5.24 3.11 18.31
CA ILE A 33 5.74 4.49 18.24
C ILE A 33 5.84 4.88 16.77
N SER A 34 5.16 5.96 16.38
CA SER A 34 5.23 6.51 15.03
C SER A 34 6.51 7.30 14.78
N SER A 35 6.79 7.63 13.52
CA SER A 35 7.98 8.41 13.12
C SER A 35 7.97 9.85 13.64
N ASP A 36 6.80 10.38 13.99
CA ASP A 36 6.59 11.68 14.65
C ASP A 36 6.47 11.56 16.18
N HIS A 37 6.96 10.46 16.75
CA HIS A 37 7.05 10.18 18.19
C HIS A 37 5.72 10.17 18.94
N ALA A 38 4.61 9.87 18.25
CA ALA A 38 3.34 9.58 18.90
C ALA A 38 3.30 8.12 19.36
N GLY A 39 2.91 7.91 20.62
CA GLY A 39 2.77 6.59 21.22
C GLY A 39 1.34 6.06 21.11
N PHE A 40 1.20 4.79 20.73
CA PHE A 40 -0.07 4.08 20.61
C PHE A 40 -0.04 2.86 21.52
N ARG A 41 -0.91 2.85 22.53
CA ARG A 41 -1.08 1.72 23.45
C ARG A 41 -2.26 0.87 22.99
N LEU A 42 -1.95 -0.33 22.52
CA LEU A 42 -2.92 -1.25 21.95
C LEU A 42 -3.02 -2.54 22.76
N SER A 43 -4.25 -3.03 22.90
CA SER A 43 -4.48 -4.32 23.53
C SER A 43 -3.82 -5.45 22.73
N ALA A 44 -2.98 -6.21 23.43
CA ALA A 44 -2.28 -7.37 22.88
C ALA A 44 -3.25 -8.41 22.31
N TRP A 45 -4.47 -8.49 22.84
CA TRP A 45 -5.47 -9.44 22.36
C TRP A 45 -5.94 -9.15 20.93
N TYR A 46 -6.28 -7.88 20.63
CA TYR A 46 -6.68 -7.49 19.27
C TYR A 46 -5.52 -7.63 18.29
N LEU A 47 -4.33 -7.19 18.68
CA LEU A 47 -3.14 -7.32 17.83
C LEU A 47 -2.77 -8.78 17.59
N ALA A 48 -2.72 -9.64 18.61
CA ALA A 48 -2.37 -11.06 18.45
C ALA A 48 -3.35 -11.83 17.56
N LYS A 49 -4.59 -11.36 17.45
CA LYS A 49 -5.60 -11.93 16.53
C LYS A 49 -5.28 -11.65 15.06
N GLU A 50 -4.71 -10.47 14.76
CA GLU A 50 -4.46 -9.99 13.40
C GLU A 50 -2.97 -10.02 13.00
N SER A 51 -2.05 -10.18 13.95
CA SER A 51 -0.60 -10.14 13.77
C SER A 51 0.05 -11.40 14.30
N LYS A 52 0.72 -12.14 13.40
CA LYS A 52 1.51 -13.32 13.79
C LYS A 52 2.67 -12.93 14.69
N LEU A 53 3.34 -11.80 14.40
CA LEU A 53 4.44 -11.28 15.20
C LEU A 53 4.03 -11.09 16.67
N VAL A 54 2.88 -10.44 16.91
CA VAL A 54 2.39 -10.20 18.27
C VAL A 54 1.87 -11.49 18.90
N SER A 55 1.24 -12.39 18.13
CA SER A 55 0.81 -13.70 18.61
C SER A 55 1.99 -14.51 19.16
N ASP A 56 3.10 -14.55 18.42
CA ASP A 56 4.33 -15.25 18.81
C ASP A 56 4.99 -14.58 20.03
N LEU A 57 4.94 -13.25 20.14
CA LEU A 57 5.47 -12.48 21.28
C LEU A 57 4.68 -12.67 22.58
N VAL A 58 3.37 -12.85 22.48
CA VAL A 58 2.46 -12.98 23.64
C VAL A 58 2.33 -14.44 24.09
N ALA A 59 2.76 -15.41 23.26
CA ALA A 59 2.70 -16.82 23.59
C ALA A 59 3.50 -17.17 24.87
N PRO A 60 2.97 -18.03 25.76
CA PRO A 60 3.57 -18.31 27.07
C PRO A 60 4.91 -19.07 27.01
N SER A 61 5.42 -19.38 25.82
CA SER A 61 6.50 -20.35 25.60
C SER A 61 7.80 -19.76 25.07
N GLY A 62 7.89 -18.45 24.83
CA GLY A 62 9.10 -17.88 24.26
C GLY A 62 9.25 -16.39 24.52
N ILE A 63 10.50 -16.02 24.83
CA ILE A 63 11.03 -14.65 24.97
C ILE A 63 10.86 -14.06 26.37
N ASP A 64 11.95 -13.44 26.85
CA ASP A 64 12.01 -12.64 28.07
C ASP A 64 10.77 -11.74 28.19
N LYS A 65 10.09 -11.80 29.33
CA LYS A 65 8.94 -10.92 29.63
C LYS A 65 9.30 -9.43 29.45
N ASP A 66 10.57 -9.11 29.61
CA ASP A 66 11.10 -7.75 29.46
C ASP A 66 11.15 -7.30 27.98
N ALA A 67 11.32 -8.21 27.02
CA ALA A 67 11.29 -7.87 25.60
C ALA A 67 9.87 -7.58 25.09
N ALA A 68 8.84 -8.20 25.71
CA ALA A 68 7.44 -7.93 25.39
C ALA A 68 7.01 -6.49 25.73
N HIS A 69 7.79 -5.76 26.52
CA HIS A 69 7.54 -4.37 26.89
C HIS A 69 8.30 -3.35 26.04
N SER A 70 9.14 -3.80 25.11
CA SER A 70 9.88 -2.88 24.24
C SER A 70 8.93 -2.26 23.19
N PRO A 71 8.85 -0.92 23.08
CA PRO A 71 8.02 -0.29 22.07
C PRO A 71 8.46 -0.65 20.65
N ILE A 72 7.49 -0.89 19.76
CA ILE A 72 7.73 -1.17 18.35
C ILE A 72 7.76 0.15 17.60
N GLN A 73 8.93 0.54 17.10
CA GLN A 73 9.06 1.74 16.27
C GLN A 73 8.59 1.47 14.84
N LEU A 74 7.75 2.35 14.32
CA LEU A 74 7.19 2.31 12.97
C LEU A 74 7.67 3.52 12.18
N ASP A 75 8.19 3.27 10.97
CA ASP A 75 8.55 4.32 10.01
C ASP A 75 7.30 4.83 9.25
N ALA A 76 6.36 5.37 10.01
CA ALA A 76 5.12 5.93 9.49
C ALA A 76 4.60 7.05 10.40
N PRO A 77 3.95 8.08 9.83
CA PRO A 77 3.38 9.16 10.63
C PRO A 77 2.20 8.69 11.47
N SER A 78 1.93 9.38 12.57
CA SER A 78 0.89 9.03 13.55
C SER A 78 -0.48 8.74 12.94
N TYR A 79 -0.93 9.50 11.94
CA TYR A 79 -2.25 9.25 11.32
C TYR A 79 -2.32 7.92 10.54
N VAL A 80 -1.21 7.45 9.96
CA VAL A 80 -1.14 6.13 9.30
C VAL A 80 -1.12 5.02 10.35
N VAL A 81 -0.37 5.19 11.44
CA VAL A 81 -0.34 4.25 12.56
C VAL A 81 -1.72 4.16 13.23
N ARG A 82 -2.43 5.28 13.35
CA ARG A 82 -3.81 5.33 13.83
C ARG A 82 -4.75 4.55 12.91
N ALA A 83 -4.64 4.70 11.60
CA ALA A 83 -5.44 3.91 10.66
C ALA A 83 -5.14 2.41 10.75
N PHE A 84 -3.88 2.04 10.97
CA PHE A 84 -3.53 0.65 11.27
C PHE A 84 -4.19 0.15 12.56
N ALA A 85 -4.16 0.94 13.63
CA ALA A 85 -4.84 0.62 14.88
C ALA A 85 -6.36 0.51 14.70
N ASP A 86 -6.97 1.39 13.88
CA ASP A 86 -8.37 1.31 13.51
C ASP A 86 -8.66 0.01 12.71
N LEU A 87 -7.76 -0.48 11.86
CA LEU A 87 -7.92 -1.76 11.12
C LEU A 87 -7.90 -2.98 12.04
N VAL A 88 -7.08 -2.92 13.08
CA VAL A 88 -6.89 -3.99 14.07
C VAL A 88 -8.12 -4.10 14.99
N THR A 89 -8.64 -2.96 15.43
CA THR A 89 -9.73 -2.90 16.42
C THR A 89 -11.11 -2.91 15.80
N SER A 90 -11.26 -2.42 14.56
CA SER A 90 -12.56 -2.29 13.92
C SER A 90 -12.90 -3.50 13.04
N SER A 91 -14.18 -3.88 13.11
CA SER A 91 -14.80 -4.86 12.20
C SER A 91 -15.35 -4.20 10.93
N HIS A 92 -15.31 -2.88 10.85
CA HIS A 92 -15.97 -2.10 9.81
C HIS A 92 -14.97 -1.64 8.74
N PRO A 93 -15.41 -1.50 7.48
CA PRO A 93 -14.55 -0.99 6.44
C PRO A 93 -14.09 0.43 6.78
N LEU A 94 -12.77 0.65 6.81
CA LEU A 94 -12.22 1.98 7.03
C LEU A 94 -12.42 2.86 5.82
N GLN A 95 -12.75 4.11 6.07
CA GLN A 95 -12.75 5.16 5.05
C GLN A 95 -11.32 5.68 4.85
N LEU A 96 -10.51 4.92 4.11
CA LEU A 96 -9.15 5.32 3.72
C LEU A 96 -9.16 6.24 2.48
N LEU A 97 -10.28 6.88 2.17
CA LEU A 97 -10.47 7.62 0.92
C LEU A 97 -9.54 8.82 0.80
N GLU A 98 -9.14 9.43 1.93
CA GLU A 98 -8.26 10.60 1.95
C GLU A 98 -6.77 10.25 1.88
N PHE A 99 -6.40 8.97 1.90
CA PHE A 99 -5.01 8.56 1.93
C PHE A 99 -4.32 8.85 0.60
N THR A 100 -3.07 9.26 0.63
CA THR A 100 -2.25 9.34 -0.57
C THR A 100 -1.68 7.96 -0.90
N LYS A 101 -1.17 7.75 -2.13
CA LYS A 101 -0.36 6.58 -2.48
C LYS A 101 0.72 6.26 -1.44
N ARG A 102 1.43 7.27 -0.93
CA ARG A 102 2.50 7.09 0.07
C ARG A 102 1.96 6.48 1.37
N ASP A 103 0.76 6.88 1.77
CA ASP A 103 0.15 6.44 3.01
C ASP A 103 -0.25 4.97 2.93
N TYR A 104 -0.77 4.52 1.78
CA TYR A 104 -1.01 3.10 1.54
C TYR A 104 0.28 2.27 1.53
N VAL A 105 1.37 2.79 0.94
CA VAL A 105 2.67 2.12 0.97
C VAL A 105 3.15 1.94 2.41
N SER A 106 3.09 2.99 3.23
CA SER A 106 3.43 2.92 4.65
C SER A 106 2.52 1.95 5.41
N LEU A 107 1.22 1.94 5.11
CA LEU A 107 0.26 1.06 5.78
C LEU A 107 0.52 -0.43 5.45
N PHE A 108 0.80 -0.75 4.19
CA PHE A 108 1.22 -2.10 3.80
C PHE A 108 2.55 -2.48 4.45
N HIS A 109 3.51 -1.54 4.54
CA HIS A 109 4.78 -1.81 5.20
C HIS A 109 4.58 -2.16 6.68
N ILE A 110 3.66 -1.48 7.39
CA ILE A 110 3.28 -1.86 8.76
C ILE A 110 2.66 -3.26 8.77
N CYS A 111 1.75 -3.59 7.85
CA CYS A 111 1.18 -4.94 7.77
C CYS A 111 2.24 -6.03 7.53
N ASP A 112 3.22 -5.77 6.66
CA ASP A 112 4.31 -6.69 6.35
C ASP A 112 5.21 -6.89 7.58
N LEU A 113 5.58 -5.79 8.27
CA LEU A 113 6.36 -5.81 9.52
C LEU A 113 5.64 -6.60 10.61
N MET A 114 4.34 -6.35 10.79
CA MET A 114 3.50 -7.00 11.80
C MET A 114 3.07 -8.42 11.40
N GLN A 115 3.41 -8.87 10.19
CA GLN A 115 2.98 -10.17 9.63
C GLN A 115 1.45 -10.34 9.72
N SER A 116 0.73 -9.36 9.18
CA SER A 116 -0.73 -9.22 9.25
C SER A 116 -1.40 -9.27 7.87
N PRO A 117 -1.41 -10.44 7.18
CA PRO A 117 -1.95 -10.55 5.82
C PRO A 117 -3.47 -10.30 5.74
N SER A 118 -4.23 -10.58 6.81
CA SER A 118 -5.67 -10.27 6.89
C SER A 118 -5.93 -8.76 6.80
N LEU A 119 -5.07 -7.94 7.41
CA LEU A 119 -5.20 -6.49 7.35
C LEU A 119 -4.78 -5.95 5.98
N ALA A 120 -3.74 -6.53 5.37
CA ALA A 120 -3.35 -6.21 4.00
C ALA A 120 -4.49 -6.49 3.00
N MET A 121 -5.25 -7.57 3.19
CA MET A 121 -6.46 -7.86 2.43
C MET A 121 -7.54 -6.78 2.59
N LYS A 122 -7.83 -6.33 3.82
CA LYS A 122 -8.79 -5.24 4.07
C LYS A 122 -8.37 -3.93 3.38
N ILE A 123 -7.07 -3.61 3.38
CA ILE A 123 -6.52 -2.45 2.67
C ILE A 123 -6.73 -2.59 1.16
N ARG A 124 -6.45 -3.78 0.62
CA ARG A 124 -6.65 -4.10 -0.79
C ARG A 124 -8.12 -3.94 -1.21
N GLU A 125 -9.07 -4.40 -0.40
CA GLU A 125 -10.51 -4.18 -0.64
C GLU A 125 -10.86 -2.69 -0.71
N SER A 126 -10.28 -1.87 0.18
CA SER A 126 -10.45 -0.42 0.13
C SER A 126 -9.88 0.21 -1.16
N LEU A 127 -8.71 -0.27 -1.62
CA LEU A 127 -8.09 0.17 -2.87
C LEU A 127 -8.90 -0.22 -4.11
N ILE A 128 -9.56 -1.40 -4.10
CA ILE A 128 -10.48 -1.80 -5.17
C ILE A 128 -11.64 -0.80 -5.26
N GLN A 129 -12.24 -0.40 -4.14
CA GLN A 129 -13.29 0.62 -4.15
C GLN A 129 -12.78 1.98 -4.66
N ARG A 130 -11.56 2.37 -4.28
CA ARG A 130 -10.93 3.60 -4.76
C ARG A 130 -10.62 3.56 -6.26
N SER A 131 -10.33 2.39 -6.81
CA SER A 131 -10.02 2.21 -8.24
C SER A 131 -11.16 2.62 -9.17
N LEU A 132 -12.39 2.74 -8.66
CA LEU A 132 -13.52 3.29 -9.41
C LEU A 132 -13.32 4.76 -9.79
N ASN A 133 -12.64 5.52 -8.92
CA ASN A 133 -12.41 6.96 -9.10
C ASN A 133 -10.97 7.27 -9.51
N HIS A 134 -10.02 6.45 -9.07
CA HIS A 134 -8.58 6.66 -9.27
C HIS A 134 -7.84 5.45 -9.87
N PRO A 135 -8.33 4.83 -10.97
CA PRO A 135 -7.77 3.60 -11.52
C PRO A 135 -6.27 3.69 -11.82
N TRP A 136 -5.77 4.81 -12.34
CA TRP A 136 -4.33 4.91 -12.67
C TRP A 136 -3.43 4.93 -11.44
N GLU A 137 -3.80 5.67 -10.38
CA GLU A 137 -3.04 5.70 -9.12
C GLU A 137 -2.99 4.30 -8.49
N ILE A 138 -4.11 3.56 -8.54
CA ILE A 138 -4.18 2.19 -8.02
C ILE A 138 -3.36 1.22 -8.87
N PHE A 139 -3.37 1.38 -10.20
CA PHE A 139 -2.53 0.59 -11.09
C PHE A 139 -1.04 0.82 -10.82
N GLU A 140 -0.64 2.08 -10.59
CA GLU A 140 0.72 2.43 -10.19
C GLU A 140 1.12 1.73 -8.88
N LEU A 141 0.29 1.84 -7.84
CA LEU A 141 0.51 1.20 -6.54
C LEU A 141 0.60 -0.33 -6.67
N ALA A 142 -0.30 -0.94 -7.45
CA ALA A 142 -0.30 -2.36 -7.75
C ALA A 142 1.03 -2.79 -8.41
N SER A 143 1.55 -1.98 -9.35
CA SER A 143 2.81 -2.26 -10.03
C SER A 143 4.02 -2.22 -9.10
N GLN A 144 4.02 -1.33 -8.10
CA GLN A 144 5.09 -1.21 -7.10
C GLN A 144 5.12 -2.41 -6.16
N ARG A 145 3.95 -3.01 -5.91
CA ARG A 145 3.79 -4.21 -5.07
C ARG A 145 3.79 -5.52 -5.86
N ASN A 146 3.91 -5.46 -7.18
CA ASN A 146 3.74 -6.61 -8.07
C ASN A 146 2.41 -7.37 -7.82
N ASP A 147 1.35 -6.64 -7.47
CA ASP A 147 -0.01 -7.17 -7.24
C ASP A 147 -0.79 -7.16 -8.57
N VAL A 148 -0.70 -8.28 -9.29
CA VAL A 148 -1.34 -8.45 -10.60
C VAL A 148 -2.85 -8.33 -10.50
N ASP A 149 -3.45 -8.88 -9.45
CA ASP A 149 -4.91 -8.90 -9.33
C ASP A 149 -5.46 -7.50 -9.02
N LEU A 150 -4.79 -6.71 -8.17
CA LEU A 150 -5.16 -5.31 -7.96
C LEU A 150 -4.96 -4.47 -9.22
N ALA A 151 -3.92 -4.74 -10.01
CA ALA A 151 -3.73 -4.08 -11.29
C ALA A 151 -4.84 -4.45 -12.29
N ARG A 152 -5.30 -5.70 -12.34
CA ARG A 152 -6.45 -6.08 -13.18
C ARG A 152 -7.70 -5.30 -12.78
N GLU A 153 -8.02 -5.21 -11.50
CA GLU A 153 -9.17 -4.43 -11.02
C GLU A 153 -9.04 -2.94 -11.37
N ALA A 154 -7.84 -2.38 -11.23
CA ALA A 154 -7.56 -1.01 -11.66
C ALA A 154 -7.76 -0.82 -13.18
N ILE A 155 -7.29 -1.76 -14.00
CA ILE A 155 -7.46 -1.75 -15.46
C ILE A 155 -8.93 -1.83 -15.84
N ARG A 156 -9.74 -2.70 -15.20
CA ARG A 156 -11.19 -2.82 -15.47
C ARG A 156 -11.89 -1.46 -15.35
N ASN A 157 -11.43 -0.61 -14.43
CA ASN A 157 -12.02 0.69 -14.12
C ASN A 157 -11.38 1.87 -14.88
N MET A 158 -10.38 1.62 -15.74
CA MET A 158 -9.77 2.67 -16.58
C MET A 158 -10.75 3.24 -17.61
N GLY A 159 -10.39 4.40 -18.17
CA GLY A 159 -11.18 5.08 -19.21
C GLY A 159 -12.24 6.06 -18.70
N ASN A 160 -12.59 5.98 -17.41
CA ASN A 160 -13.52 6.93 -16.78
C ASN A 160 -12.85 8.27 -16.42
N GLU A 161 -11.52 8.27 -16.29
CA GLU A 161 -10.73 9.44 -15.93
C GLU A 161 -10.24 10.21 -17.17
N VAL A 162 -10.76 11.41 -17.38
CA VAL A 162 -10.43 12.28 -18.53
C VAL A 162 -8.93 12.62 -18.61
N HIS A 163 -8.24 12.70 -17.48
CA HIS A 163 -6.82 13.07 -17.43
C HIS A 163 -5.87 11.90 -17.27
N SER A 164 -6.39 10.68 -17.21
CA SER A 164 -5.60 9.47 -16.97
C SER A 164 -4.54 9.26 -18.06
N PRO A 165 -3.31 8.84 -17.71
CA PRO A 165 -2.35 8.36 -18.69
C PRO A 165 -2.87 7.17 -19.50
N ALA A 166 -3.79 6.37 -18.94
CA ALA A 166 -4.40 5.23 -19.61
C ALA A 166 -5.06 5.59 -20.96
N ILE A 167 -5.70 6.76 -21.06
CA ILE A 167 -6.37 7.21 -22.30
C ILE A 167 -5.39 7.64 -23.39
N ARG A 168 -4.11 7.84 -23.05
CA ARG A 168 -3.06 8.28 -23.98
C ARG A 168 -2.26 7.13 -24.57
N LEU A 169 -2.51 5.89 -24.17
CA LEU A 169 -1.79 4.72 -24.69
C LEU A 169 -1.73 4.69 -26.22
N PRO A 170 -0.55 4.43 -26.84
CA PRO A 170 0.77 4.21 -26.23
C PRO A 170 1.60 5.51 -26.01
N HIS A 171 1.04 6.68 -26.31
CA HIS A 171 1.71 7.98 -26.30
C HIS A 171 1.69 8.68 -24.93
N PHE A 172 2.36 8.07 -23.95
CA PHE A 172 2.56 8.66 -22.64
C PHE A 172 3.34 9.98 -22.72
N LYS A 173 3.03 10.92 -21.82
CA LYS A 173 3.82 12.14 -21.60
C LYS A 173 4.98 11.84 -20.66
N ASP A 174 6.00 12.70 -20.69
CA ASP A 174 7.08 12.66 -19.69
C ASP A 174 6.48 12.75 -18.28
N GLY A 175 6.89 11.84 -17.40
CA GLY A 175 6.38 11.73 -16.04
C GLY A 175 5.16 10.81 -15.84
N ASP A 176 4.42 10.45 -16.89
CA ASP A 176 3.22 9.58 -16.77
C ASP A 176 3.54 8.20 -16.18
N LEU A 177 4.79 7.75 -16.33
CA LEU A 177 5.24 6.39 -15.99
C LEU A 177 6.23 6.33 -14.81
N ASP A 178 6.55 7.46 -14.17
CA ASP A 178 7.69 7.56 -13.24
C ASP A 178 7.60 6.61 -12.02
N GLY A 179 6.41 6.15 -11.66
CA GLY A 179 6.25 5.17 -10.58
C GLY A 179 5.58 3.87 -10.99
N VAL A 180 5.44 3.60 -12.30
CA VAL A 180 4.94 2.32 -12.80
C VAL A 180 6.11 1.43 -13.21
N SER A 181 6.12 0.17 -12.76
CA SER A 181 7.16 -0.77 -13.18
C SER A 181 7.09 -1.06 -14.69
N VAL A 182 8.24 -1.15 -15.36
CA VAL A 182 8.34 -1.41 -16.81
C VAL A 182 7.58 -2.68 -17.20
N ARG A 183 7.61 -3.71 -16.35
CA ARG A 183 6.84 -4.95 -16.55
C ARG A 183 5.35 -4.67 -16.71
N PHE A 184 4.76 -3.91 -15.80
CA PHE A 184 3.33 -3.59 -15.81
C PHE A 184 2.97 -2.70 -16.99
N VAL A 185 3.82 -1.74 -17.36
CA VAL A 185 3.61 -0.92 -18.57
C VAL A 185 3.59 -1.80 -19.82
N LEU A 186 4.58 -2.69 -19.98
CA LEU A 186 4.61 -3.62 -21.12
C LEU A 186 3.42 -4.57 -21.13
N GLY A 187 3.02 -5.09 -19.96
CA GLY A 187 1.82 -5.91 -19.80
C GLY A 187 0.56 -5.17 -20.24
N LEU A 188 0.40 -3.91 -19.83
CA LEU A 188 -0.75 -3.07 -20.16
C LEU A 188 -0.79 -2.78 -21.67
N VAL A 189 0.34 -2.38 -22.26
CA VAL A 189 0.45 -2.11 -23.71
C VAL A 189 0.12 -3.38 -24.52
N ARG A 190 0.67 -4.53 -24.13
CA ARG A 190 0.39 -5.82 -24.80
C ARG A 190 -1.08 -6.22 -24.70
N ALA A 191 -1.66 -6.11 -23.51
CA ALA A 191 -3.05 -6.44 -23.27
C ALA A 191 -4.00 -5.50 -24.04
N ARG A 192 -3.68 -4.20 -24.08
CA ARG A 192 -4.53 -3.17 -24.70
C ARG A 192 -4.46 -3.18 -26.23
N LEU A 193 -3.27 -3.35 -26.78
CA LEU A 193 -3.05 -3.38 -28.23
C LEU A 193 -3.23 -4.78 -28.83
N GLY A 194 -3.57 -5.77 -28.00
CA GLY A 194 -4.04 -7.08 -28.43
C GLY A 194 -3.05 -7.87 -29.27
N LEU A 195 -1.76 -7.88 -28.92
CA LEU A 195 -0.79 -8.70 -29.63
C LEU A 195 -1.10 -10.20 -29.38
N PRO A 196 -1.13 -11.05 -30.42
CA PRO A 196 -0.17 -11.06 -31.51
C PRO A 196 -0.57 -10.10 -32.62
N VAL A 197 0.39 -9.59 -33.39
CA VAL A 197 0.11 -8.91 -34.67
C VAL A 197 -0.45 -9.96 -35.65
N GLU A 198 -1.65 -10.49 -35.43
CA GLU A 198 -2.47 -10.99 -36.52
C GLU A 198 -3.16 -9.77 -37.10
N MET A 199 -2.50 -9.14 -38.08
CA MET A 199 -3.16 -8.19 -38.98
C MET A 199 -4.30 -8.94 -39.66
N GLN A 200 -5.49 -8.91 -39.06
CA GLN A 200 -6.69 -9.28 -39.77
C GLN A 200 -6.83 -8.25 -40.90
N HIS A 201 -6.49 -8.68 -42.11
CA HIS A 201 -6.65 -7.93 -43.34
C HIS A 201 -8.14 -7.81 -43.67
N THR A 202 -8.89 -7.03 -42.89
CA THR A 202 -10.18 -6.54 -43.33
C THR A 202 -9.91 -5.43 -44.35
N ARG A 203 -9.80 -5.83 -45.63
CA ARG A 203 -9.82 -4.89 -46.76
C ARG A 203 -11.15 -4.14 -46.72
N HIS A 204 -11.13 -2.92 -46.17
CA HIS A 204 -12.21 -1.98 -46.45
C HIS A 204 -12.10 -1.57 -47.93
N PRO A 205 -13.16 -1.71 -48.74
CA PRO A 205 -13.07 -1.53 -50.19
C PRO A 205 -12.76 -0.09 -50.63
N HIS A 206 -12.79 0.90 -49.73
CA HIS A 206 -12.69 2.32 -50.09
C HIS A 206 -11.78 3.18 -49.20
N THR A 207 -11.07 2.59 -48.22
CA THR A 207 -10.12 3.33 -47.36
C THR A 207 -8.85 2.51 -47.14
N THR A 208 -7.69 3.13 -47.35
CA THR A 208 -6.36 2.58 -47.05
C THR A 208 -6.01 2.67 -45.55
N GLU A 209 -6.96 3.08 -44.71
CA GLU A 209 -6.75 3.29 -43.29
C GLU A 209 -6.90 1.99 -42.51
N TRP A 210 -5.83 1.59 -41.83
CA TRP A 210 -5.82 0.50 -40.88
C TRP A 210 -6.52 0.96 -39.60
N ALA A 211 -7.69 0.41 -39.30
CA ALA A 211 -8.35 0.66 -38.03
C ALA A 211 -7.80 -0.33 -36.99
N CYS A 212 -7.01 0.15 -36.02
CA CYS A 212 -6.71 -0.62 -34.83
C CYS A 212 -7.95 -0.65 -33.94
N THR A 213 -8.55 -1.82 -33.74
CA THR A 213 -9.60 -1.99 -32.74
C THR A 213 -8.97 -1.96 -31.35
N VAL A 214 -9.23 -0.89 -30.61
CA VAL A 214 -8.84 -0.79 -29.21
C VAL A 214 -9.79 -1.67 -28.41
N ARG A 215 -9.25 -2.66 -27.68
CA ARG A 215 -10.07 -3.50 -26.77
C ARG A 215 -10.79 -2.64 -25.76
N ASP A 216 -11.90 -3.11 -25.21
CA ASP A 216 -12.45 -2.45 -24.02
C ASP A 216 -11.56 -2.72 -22.79
N TRP A 217 -11.78 -1.96 -21.72
CA TRP A 217 -10.95 -2.05 -20.51
C TRP A 217 -11.17 -3.35 -19.72
N ILE A 218 -12.34 -3.99 -19.86
CA ILE A 218 -12.63 -5.28 -19.23
C ILE A 218 -11.81 -6.37 -19.92
N ASP A 219 -11.87 -6.44 -21.25
CA ASP A 219 -11.06 -7.35 -22.07
C ASP A 219 -9.56 -7.12 -21.87
N THR A 220 -9.15 -5.85 -21.70
CA THR A 220 -7.76 -5.49 -21.40
C THR A 220 -7.33 -6.05 -20.04
N ALA A 221 -8.18 -5.99 -19.02
CA ALA A 221 -7.88 -6.53 -17.70
C ALA A 221 -7.77 -8.06 -17.71
N GLU A 222 -8.65 -8.75 -18.42
CA GLU A 222 -8.59 -10.21 -18.56
C GLU A 222 -7.33 -10.68 -19.30
N ALA A 223 -6.87 -9.89 -20.28
CA ALA A 223 -5.66 -10.19 -21.04
C ALA A 223 -4.35 -9.79 -20.34
N PHE A 224 -4.42 -9.09 -19.20
CA PHE A 224 -3.23 -8.61 -18.49
C PHE A 224 -2.51 -9.76 -17.76
N GLU A 225 -1.26 -10.02 -18.17
CA GLU A 225 -0.38 -11.10 -17.64
C GLU A 225 -0.99 -12.51 -17.75
N ALA A 226 -1.88 -12.72 -18.74
CA ALA A 226 -2.29 -14.04 -19.23
C ALA A 226 -1.25 -14.58 -20.24
#